data_AF-A0A1B2I1Q3-F1
#
_entry.id   AF-A0A1B2I1Q3-F1
#
_cell.length_a   1.000
_cell.length_b   1.000
_cell.length_c   1.000
_cell.angle_alpha   90.00
_cell.angle_beta   90.00
_cell.angle_gamma   90.00
#
_symmetry.space_group_name_H-M   'P 1'
#
loop_
_entity.id
_entity.type
_entity.pdbx_description
1 polymer ?
#
loop_
_entity_poly.entity_id
_entity_poly.type
_entity_poly.pdbx_seq_one_letter_code
_entity_poly.pdbx_strand_id
1 'polypeptide(L)'
;MANIGCCGVDCDACEARRATARRDNAALAKIAAAQESAGHGSFILPSRLRCTGCLEPGEKSVSCAECAIRECALASHIPHCGFCPDFPCELGSAVWEAVPEYKHNLEVLRSR
;
A
#
# COMPACT_ATOMS: atom_id res chain seq x y z
N MET A 1 15.67 1.96 6.90
CA MET A 1 15.09 2.60 5.70
C MET A 1 13.64 2.17 5.68
N ALA A 2 12.68 3.09 5.76
CA ALA A 2 11.27 2.73 5.81
C ALA A 2 10.91 1.91 4.56
N ASN A 3 10.21 0.80 4.73
CA ASN A 3 9.66 0.07 3.59
C ASN A 3 8.53 0.90 3.00
N ILE A 4 8.82 1.66 1.95
CA ILE A 4 7.83 2.52 1.28
C ILE A 4 7.27 1.79 0.07
N GLY A 5 5.94 1.68 0.03
CA GLY A 5 5.24 1.14 -1.13
C GLY A 5 5.28 2.08 -2.33
N CYS A 6 4.91 1.60 -3.51
CA CYS A 6 5.06 2.36 -4.76
C CYS A 6 4.38 3.73 -4.72
N CYS A 7 3.22 3.81 -4.06
CA CYS A 7 2.43 5.04 -3.91
C CYS A 7 2.90 5.98 -2.78
N GLY A 8 3.86 5.56 -1.93
CA GLY A 8 4.32 6.34 -0.77
C GLY A 8 3.81 5.86 0.59
N VAL A 9 3.02 4.77 0.63
CA VAL A 9 2.56 4.18 1.90
C VAL A 9 3.73 3.65 2.72
N ASP A 10 3.78 3.98 4.00
CA ASP A 10 4.71 3.37 4.95
C ASP A 10 4.24 1.96 5.32
N CYS A 11 4.88 0.97 4.70
CA CYS A 11 4.59 -0.44 4.95
C CYS A 11 5.11 -0.91 6.31
N ASP A 12 6.04 -0.20 6.96
CA ASP A 12 6.47 -0.52 8.32
C ASP A 12 5.43 -0.04 9.35
N ALA A 13 4.70 1.03 9.04
CA ALA A 13 3.55 1.50 9.82
C ALA A 13 2.27 0.66 9.60
N CYS A 14 2.19 -0.15 8.53
CA CYS A 14 1.02 -0.93 8.17
C CYS A 14 0.77 -2.16 9.07
N GLU A 15 -0.30 -2.13 9.87
CA GLU A 15 -0.64 -3.23 10.79
C GLU A 15 -1.02 -4.54 10.05
N ALA A 16 -1.66 -4.47 8.88
CA ALA A 16 -2.01 -5.67 8.11
C ALA A 16 -0.76 -6.43 7.65
N ARG A 17 0.28 -5.71 7.21
CA ARG A 17 1.57 -6.33 6.86
C ARG A 17 2.24 -6.93 8.10
N ARG A 18 2.28 -6.19 9.22
CA ARG A 18 2.86 -6.69 10.47
C ARG A 18 2.14 -7.95 10.97
N ALA A 19 0.81 -7.97 10.92
CA ALA A 19 0.00 -9.15 11.25
C ALA A 19 0.29 -10.32 10.31
N THR A 20 0.46 -10.07 9.01
CA THR A 20 0.85 -11.09 8.02
C THR A 20 2.21 -11.70 8.37
N ALA A 21 3.22 -10.85 8.65
CA ALA A 21 4.56 -11.30 9.02
C ALA A 21 4.57 -12.15 10.31
N ARG A 22 3.72 -11.81 11.27
CA ARG A 22 3.54 -12.55 12.54
C ARG A 22 2.61 -13.76 12.42
N ARG A 23 2.00 -14.00 11.25
CA ARG A 23 0.94 -15.01 11.04
C ARG A 23 -0.25 -14.85 12.01
N ASP A 24 -0.55 -13.61 12.37
CA ASP A 24 -1.59 -13.27 13.34
C ASP A 24 -2.95 -13.10 12.64
N ASN A 25 -3.65 -14.22 12.47
CA ASN A 25 -4.98 -14.24 11.86
C ASN A 25 -6.03 -13.50 12.70
N ALA A 26 -5.86 -13.40 14.02
CA ALA A 26 -6.79 -12.71 14.89
C ALA A 26 -6.68 -11.19 14.70
N ALA A 27 -5.47 -10.66 14.56
CA ALA A 27 -5.25 -9.26 14.18
C ALA A 27 -5.85 -8.95 12.80
N LEU A 28 -5.63 -9.81 11.80
CA LEU A 28 -6.22 -9.63 10.46
C LEU A 28 -7.76 -9.62 10.50
N ALA A 29 -8.38 -10.48 11.32
CA ALA A 29 -9.83 -10.48 11.50
C ALA A 29 -10.35 -9.19 12.12
N LYS A 30 -9.63 -8.64 13.11
CA LYS A 30 -9.99 -7.34 13.72
C LYS A 30 -9.88 -6.19 12.71
N ILE A 31 -8.84 -6.18 11.87
CA ILE A 31 -8.67 -5.16 10.82
C ILE A 31 -9.80 -5.28 9.80
N ALA A 32 -10.13 -6.49 9.37
CA ALA A 32 -11.23 -6.72 8.42
C ALA A 32 -12.57 -6.20 8.97
N ALA A 33 -12.90 -6.54 10.22
CA ALA A 33 -14.14 -6.08 10.87
C ALA A 33 -14.18 -4.54 11.01
N ALA A 34 -13.04 -3.91 11.32
CA ALA A 34 -12.94 -2.46 11.40
C ALA A 34 -13.15 -1.79 10.03
N GLN A 35 -12.55 -2.34 8.97
CA GLN A 35 -12.74 -1.84 7.60
C GLN A 35 -14.17 -2.06 7.09
N GLU A 36 -14.79 -3.19 7.39
CA GLU A 36 -16.19 -3.47 7.06
C GLU A 36 -17.15 -2.47 7.73
N SER A 37 -16.88 -2.15 9.01
CA SER A 37 -17.64 -1.16 9.78
C SER A 37 -17.49 0.26 9.22
N ALA A 38 -16.30 0.61 8.71
CA ALA A 38 -16.03 1.93 8.13
C ALA A 38 -16.48 2.06 6.66
N GLY A 39 -16.47 0.95 5.90
CA GLY A 39 -16.69 0.90 4.46
C GLY A 39 -18.13 0.59 4.02
N HIS A 40 -19.12 0.84 4.86
CA HIS A 40 -20.55 0.62 4.56
C HIS A 40 -20.92 -0.87 4.31
N GLY A 41 -20.27 -1.82 4.99
CA GLY A 41 -20.76 -3.22 5.06
C GLY A 41 -20.31 -4.16 3.93
N SER A 42 -19.25 -3.83 3.20
CA SER A 42 -18.62 -4.82 2.31
C SER A 42 -17.79 -5.81 3.14
N PHE A 43 -18.22 -7.08 3.19
CA PHE A 43 -17.51 -8.14 3.89
C PHE A 43 -16.10 -8.32 3.33
N ILE A 44 -15.08 -8.20 4.20
CA ILE A 44 -13.68 -8.40 3.84
C ILE A 44 -13.19 -9.68 4.49
N LEU A 45 -12.80 -10.66 3.67
CA LEU A 45 -12.11 -11.85 4.15
C LEU A 45 -10.75 -11.45 4.76
N PRO A 46 -10.42 -11.86 6.00
CA PRO A 46 -9.13 -11.54 6.62
C PRO A 46 -7.92 -12.00 5.79
N SER A 47 -8.09 -13.09 5.03
CA SER A 47 -7.08 -13.60 4.09
C SER A 47 -6.77 -12.62 2.95
N ARG A 48 -7.74 -11.80 2.53
CA ARG A 48 -7.56 -10.76 1.51
C ARG A 48 -6.82 -9.52 2.01
N LEU A 49 -6.58 -9.43 3.32
CA LEU A 49 -5.75 -8.36 3.91
C LEU A 49 -4.27 -8.74 3.97
N ARG A 50 -3.92 -10.00 3.73
CA ARG A 50 -2.53 -10.44 3.84
C ARG A 50 -1.66 -9.75 2.81
N CYS A 51 -0.54 -9.19 3.26
CA CYS A 51 0.36 -8.42 2.42
C CYS A 51 1.80 -8.56 2.90
N THR A 52 2.71 -8.76 1.95
CA THR A 52 4.17 -8.86 2.17
C THR A 52 4.89 -7.54 1.89
N GLY A 53 4.25 -6.63 1.16
CA GLY A 53 4.83 -5.39 0.63
C GLY A 53 4.56 -5.29 -0.87
N CYS A 54 4.54 -4.07 -1.41
CA CYS A 54 4.15 -3.84 -2.81
C CYS A 54 5.11 -4.51 -3.81
N LEU A 55 6.42 -4.42 -3.58
CA LEU A 55 7.45 -4.94 -4.49
C LEU A 55 8.05 -6.28 -4.06
N GLU A 56 7.77 -6.72 -2.83
CA GLU A 56 8.23 -8.01 -2.33
C GLU A 56 7.49 -9.17 -3.02
N PRO A 57 8.12 -10.34 -3.21
CA PRO A 57 7.41 -11.56 -3.58
C PRO A 57 6.35 -11.95 -2.53
N GLY A 58 5.31 -12.68 -2.95
CA GLY A 58 4.29 -13.23 -2.05
C GLY A 58 2.97 -12.45 -2.03
N GLU A 59 2.18 -12.67 -0.98
CA GLU A 59 0.78 -12.19 -0.91
C GLU A 59 0.68 -10.66 -1.02
N LYS A 60 -0.37 -10.21 -1.70
CA LYS A 60 -0.77 -8.81 -1.83
C LYS A 60 -2.18 -8.70 -1.29
N SER A 61 -2.43 -7.66 -0.51
CA SER A 61 -3.79 -7.36 -0.10
C SER A 61 -4.64 -7.12 -1.35
N VAL A 62 -5.95 -7.30 -1.26
CA VAL A 62 -6.88 -7.05 -2.37
C VAL A 62 -6.67 -5.67 -3.00
N SER A 63 -6.41 -4.65 -2.18
CA SER A 63 -6.13 -3.28 -2.64
C SER A 63 -4.81 -3.15 -3.40
N CYS A 64 -3.82 -3.98 -3.11
CA CYS A 64 -2.53 -3.98 -3.80
C CYS A 64 -2.48 -4.92 -5.01
N ALA A 65 -3.40 -5.89 -5.09
CA ALA A 65 -3.44 -6.88 -6.17
C ALA A 65 -3.83 -6.24 -7.51
N GLU A 66 -4.74 -5.26 -7.49
CA GLU A 66 -5.27 -4.56 -8.68
C GLU A 66 -4.79 -3.09 -8.73
N CYS A 67 -3.67 -2.78 -8.08
CA CYS A 67 -3.19 -1.41 -7.95
C CYS A 67 -2.43 -0.96 -9.21
N ALA A 68 -3.03 -0.09 -10.02
CA ALA A 68 -2.43 0.44 -11.24
C ALA A 68 -1.10 1.19 -10.99
N ILE A 69 -0.96 1.91 -9.85
CA ILE A 69 0.30 2.57 -9.47
C ILE A 69 1.43 1.55 -9.30
N ARG A 70 1.12 0.40 -8.68
CA ARG A 70 2.09 -0.68 -8.48
C ARG A 70 2.47 -1.33 -9.82
N GLU A 71 1.48 -1.61 -10.67
CA GLU A 71 1.73 -2.17 -12.00
C GLU A 71 2.63 -1.25 -12.84
N CYS A 72 2.35 0.04 -12.83
CA CYS A 72 3.18 1.04 -13.51
C CYS A 72 4.60 1.08 -12.93
N ALA A 73 4.77 1.09 -11.61
CA ALA A 73 6.10 1.09 -10.99
C ALA A 73 6.91 -0.17 -11.34
N LEU A 74 6.26 -1.34 -11.40
CA LEU A 74 6.87 -2.60 -11.82
C LEU A 74 7.31 -2.57 -13.29
N ALA A 75 6.45 -2.07 -14.19
CA ALA A 75 6.76 -1.94 -15.61
C ALA A 75 7.90 -0.93 -15.87
N SER A 76 7.97 0.13 -15.06
CA SER A 76 9.02 1.14 -15.11
C SER A 76 10.29 0.75 -14.34
N HIS A 77 10.32 -0.43 -13.70
CA HIS A 77 11.45 -0.92 -12.89
C HIS A 77 11.91 0.06 -11.79
N ILE A 78 10.98 0.80 -11.19
CA ILE A 78 11.27 1.75 -10.10
C ILE A 78 10.77 1.23 -8.75
N PRO A 79 11.49 1.50 -7.65
CA PRO A 79 11.09 1.02 -6.32
C PRO A 79 9.88 1.78 -5.76
N HIS A 80 9.68 3.03 -6.19
CA HIS A 80 8.49 3.81 -5.87
C HIS A 80 8.38 5.02 -6.80
N CYS A 81 7.19 5.63 -6.85
CA CYS A 81 6.91 6.76 -7.74
C CYS A 81 7.83 7.98 -7.50
N GLY A 82 8.44 8.12 -6.32
CA GLY A 82 9.46 9.16 -6.08
C GLY A 82 10.69 9.11 -7.01
N PHE A 83 10.98 7.98 -7.65
CA PHE A 83 12.01 7.85 -8.70
C PHE A 83 11.50 8.15 -10.11
N CYS A 84 10.20 8.37 -10.29
CA CYS A 84 9.60 8.68 -11.57
C CYS A 84 9.78 10.18 -11.89
N PRO A 85 10.28 10.56 -13.07
CA PRO A 85 10.37 11.97 -13.48
C PRO A 85 8.99 12.62 -13.61
N ASP A 86 7.96 11.83 -13.92
CA ASP A 86 6.59 12.30 -14.07
C ASP A 86 5.86 12.41 -12.73
N PHE A 87 6.47 12.02 -11.60
CA PHE A 87 5.84 12.12 -10.30
C PHE A 87 5.79 13.57 -9.78
N PRO A 88 4.63 14.06 -9.31
CA PRO A 88 3.32 13.40 -9.29
C PRO A 88 2.61 13.42 -10.66
N CYS A 89 2.02 12.28 -11.07
CA CYS A 89 1.27 12.13 -12.32
C CYS A 89 -0.22 11.78 -12.09
N GLU A 90 -1.02 11.86 -13.15
CA GLU A 90 -2.47 11.59 -13.12
C GLU A 90 -2.82 10.18 -12.62
N LEU A 91 -1.98 9.17 -12.84
CA LEU A 91 -2.26 7.79 -12.39
C LEU A 91 -2.41 7.69 -10.86
N GLY A 92 -1.68 8.52 -10.11
CA GLY A 92 -1.68 8.51 -8.65
C GLY A 92 -2.47 9.65 -8.02
N SER A 93 -3.05 10.57 -8.80
CA SER A 93 -3.68 11.80 -8.31
C SER A 93 -4.74 11.50 -7.24
N ALA A 94 -5.69 10.61 -7.54
CA ALA A 94 -6.75 10.22 -6.62
C ALA A 94 -6.22 9.64 -5.29
N VAL A 95 -5.13 8.86 -5.32
CA VAL A 95 -4.53 8.27 -4.11
C VAL A 95 -3.85 9.35 -3.27
N TRP A 96 -3.12 10.26 -3.91
CA TRP A 96 -2.40 11.34 -3.23
C TRP A 96 -3.30 12.47 -2.76
N GLU A 97 -4.44 12.69 -3.39
CA GLU A 97 -5.48 13.60 -2.92
C GLU A 97 -6.23 13.01 -1.72
N ALA A 98 -6.57 11.72 -1.77
CA ALA A 98 -7.23 11.03 -0.66
C ALA A 98 -6.30 10.87 0.55
N VAL A 99 -5.00 10.63 0.32
CA VAL A 99 -3.99 10.43 1.37
C VAL A 99 -2.74 11.26 1.07
N PRO A 100 -2.75 12.58 1.41
CA PRO A 100 -1.63 13.49 1.14
C PRO A 100 -0.30 13.06 1.76
N GLU A 101 -0.33 12.32 2.88
CA GLU A 101 0.86 11.76 3.53
C GLU A 101 1.67 10.86 2.59
N TYR A 102 1.00 10.08 1.72
CA TYR A 102 1.70 9.20 0.78
C TYR A 102 2.52 10.00 -0.23
N LYS A 103 1.95 11.11 -0.73
CA LYS A 103 2.67 12.03 -1.62
C LYS A 103 3.87 12.65 -0.91
N HIS A 104 3.66 13.13 0.31
CA HIS A 104 4.72 13.74 1.12
C HIS A 104 5.91 12.78 1.32
N ASN A 105 5.64 11.51 1.65
CA ASN A 105 6.69 10.51 1.81
C ASN A 105 7.54 10.35 0.54
N LEU A 106 6.92 10.35 -0.64
CA LEU A 106 7.64 10.28 -1.92
C LEU A 106 8.43 11.56 -2.22
N GLU A 107 7.91 12.73 -1.89
CA GLU A 107 8.62 14.02 -2.04
C GLU A 107 9.87 14.08 -1.14
N VAL A 108 9.76 13.62 0.10
CA VAL A 108 10.89 13.52 1.04
C VAL A 108 11.93 12.53 0.54
N LEU A 109 11.52 11.42 -0.06
CA LEU A 109 12.45 10.45 -0.64
C LEU A 109 13.13 10.96 -1.91
N ARG A 110 12.41 11.71 -2.76
CA ARG A 110 12.93 12.28 -4.01
C ARG A 110 14.01 13.35 -3.78
N SER A 111 14.00 14.00 -2.63
CA SER A 111 14.98 15.04 -2.27
C SER A 111 16.29 14.49 -1.68
N ARG A 112 16.45 13.17 -1.60
CA ARG A 112 17.65 12.48 -1.11
C ARG A 112 18.44 11.88 -2.25
#